data_AF-A0A6A5VHY5-F1
#
_entry.id   AF-A0A6A5VHY5-F1
#
_cell.length_a   1.000
_cell.length_b   1.000
_cell.length_c   1.000
_cell.angle_alpha   90.00
_cell.angle_beta   90.00
_cell.angle_gamma   90.00
#
_symmetry.space_group_name_H-M   'P 1'
#
loop_
_entity.id
_entity.type
_entity.pdbx_description
1 polymer ?
#
loop_
_entity_poly.entity_id
_entity_poly.type
_entity_poly.pdbx_seq_one_letter_code
_entity_poly.pdbx_strand_id
1 'polypeptide(L)'
;MSSLLVRPVEHADVATCAALRTATLGSLVIGRLPPYPGFVEEQIASIRRNLDDRPFVHHLKVIDPANNDEILAYAKWEIYQDGRSDQDALKQPMKEASKSADQHGRLREAARDYFCTNNWRLATRPHLREFMYLSRHDCKTPGPLRL
;
A
#
# COMPACT_ATOMS: atom_id res chain seq x y z
N MET A 1 0.43 25.60 17.87
CA MET A 1 0.06 24.72 16.74
C MET A 1 1.31 23.93 16.38
N SER A 2 1.35 22.61 16.56
CA SER A 2 2.43 21.79 16.01
C SER A 2 2.24 21.68 14.51
N SER A 3 3.22 22.19 13.74
CA SER A 3 3.21 22.10 12.29
C SER A 3 3.93 20.82 11.89
N LEU A 4 3.19 19.84 11.38
CA LEU A 4 3.79 18.65 10.78
C LEU A 4 4.54 19.03 9.50
N LEU A 5 5.68 18.39 9.25
CA LEU A 5 6.50 18.64 8.05
C LEU A 5 6.63 17.38 7.22
N VAL A 6 6.57 17.53 5.90
CA VAL A 6 6.86 16.45 4.94
C VAL A 6 8.32 16.61 4.49
N ARG A 7 9.11 15.55 4.60
CA ARG A 7 10.52 15.51 4.16
C ARG A 7 10.81 14.24 3.34
N PRO A 8 11.83 14.26 2.48
CA PRO A 8 12.38 13.02 1.91
C PRO A 8 12.89 12.08 3.00
N VAL A 9 12.81 10.78 2.74
CA VAL A 9 13.43 9.73 3.56
C VAL A 9 14.91 9.65 3.23
N GLU A 10 15.74 9.57 4.26
CA GLU A 10 17.18 9.36 4.17
C GLU A 10 17.54 7.97 4.71
N HIS A 11 18.79 7.53 4.51
CA HIS A 11 19.25 6.22 4.96
C HIS A 11 19.07 5.98 6.46
N ALA A 12 19.18 7.02 7.28
CA ALA A 12 18.98 6.95 8.72
C ALA A 12 17.54 6.64 9.11
N ASP A 13 16.55 7.03 8.29
CA ASP A 13 15.13 6.84 8.59
C ASP A 13 14.59 5.47 8.16
N VAL A 14 15.36 4.71 7.37
CA VAL A 14 14.86 3.51 6.68
C VAL A 14 14.29 2.49 7.65
N ALA A 15 14.96 2.26 8.78
CA ALA A 15 14.50 1.29 9.77
C ALA A 15 13.14 1.69 10.37
N THR A 16 12.99 2.97 10.75
CA THR A 16 11.73 3.52 11.28
C THR A 16 10.62 3.47 10.24
N CYS A 17 10.91 3.83 8.99
CA CYS A 17 9.94 3.77 7.90
C CYS A 17 9.50 2.34 7.58
N ALA A 18 10.41 1.37 7.60
CA ALA A 18 10.09 -0.04 7.42
C ALA A 18 9.22 -0.57 8.57
N ALA A 19 9.50 -0.15 9.80
CA ALA A 19 8.68 -0.48 10.97
C ALA A 19 7.27 0.09 10.86
N LEU A 20 7.12 1.39 10.55
CA LEU A 20 5.83 2.05 10.32
C LEU A 20 5.02 1.36 9.23
N ARG A 21 5.65 1.07 8.09
CA ARG A 21 5.02 0.33 7.01
C ARG A 21 4.54 -1.04 7.50
N THR A 22 5.38 -1.79 8.19
CA THR A 22 5.04 -3.14 8.67
C THR A 22 3.90 -3.12 9.69
N ALA A 23 3.92 -2.17 10.62
CA ALA A 23 2.88 -2.00 11.62
C ALA A 23 1.52 -1.60 11.02
N THR A 24 1.53 -0.84 9.92
CA THR A 24 0.32 -0.36 9.24
C THR A 24 -0.21 -1.30 8.15
N LEU A 25 0.56 -2.33 7.75
CA LEU A 25 0.15 -3.27 6.71
C LEU A 25 -1.20 -3.95 7.01
N GLY A 26 -1.51 -4.22 8.27
CA GLY A 26 -2.76 -4.87 8.67
C GLY A 26 -4.02 -3.98 8.55
N SER A 27 -3.87 -2.65 8.38
CA SER A 27 -5.00 -1.72 8.29
C SER A 27 -5.46 -1.45 6.86
N LEU A 28 -4.61 -1.73 5.86
CA LEU A 28 -4.98 -1.68 4.46
C LEU A 28 -5.57 -3.04 4.10
N VAL A 29 -6.82 -3.05 3.63
CA VAL A 29 -7.60 -4.23 3.19
C VAL A 29 -6.89 -5.11 2.12
N ILE A 30 -5.69 -4.71 1.67
CA ILE A 30 -4.87 -5.34 0.62
C ILE A 30 -3.43 -5.67 1.14
N GLY A 31 -3.06 -5.23 2.36
CA GLY A 31 -1.74 -5.35 2.94
C GLY A 31 -1.52 -6.63 3.75
N ARG A 32 -0.38 -7.29 3.54
CA ARG A 32 0.07 -8.49 4.24
C ARG A 32 0.47 -8.17 5.70
N LEU A 33 -0.05 -8.87 6.71
CA LEU A 33 0.72 -9.10 7.96
C LEU A 33 2.12 -9.59 7.57
N PRO A 34 3.21 -9.31 8.33
CA PRO A 34 4.56 -9.70 7.91
C PRO A 34 4.53 -11.17 7.46
N PRO A 35 4.61 -11.43 6.15
CA PRO A 35 4.15 -12.69 5.58
C PRO A 35 5.06 -13.87 5.91
N TYR A 36 6.28 -13.60 6.37
CA TYR A 36 7.32 -14.58 6.69
C TYR A 36 8.44 -13.96 7.53
N PRO A 37 9.24 -14.78 8.26
CA PRO A 37 10.48 -14.34 8.89
C PRO A 37 11.45 -13.72 7.86
N GLY A 38 12.07 -12.58 8.17
CA GLY A 38 12.97 -11.87 7.23
C GLY A 38 12.31 -10.75 6.43
N PHE A 39 10.97 -10.60 6.51
CA PHE A 39 10.25 -9.61 5.73
C PHE A 39 10.69 -8.17 6.03
N VAL A 40 10.98 -7.84 7.29
CA VAL A 40 11.37 -6.48 7.70
C VAL A 40 12.74 -6.13 7.11
N GLU A 41 13.68 -7.07 7.16
CA GLU A 41 15.03 -6.95 6.58
C GLU A 41 14.94 -6.74 5.07
N GLU A 42 14.06 -7.47 4.39
CA GLU A 42 13.77 -7.26 2.97
C GLU A 42 13.14 -5.89 2.68
N GLN A 43 12.24 -5.40 3.55
CA GLN A 43 11.70 -4.04 3.39
C GLN A 43 12.80 -2.98 3.55
N ILE A 44 13.67 -3.13 4.53
CA ILE A 44 14.83 -2.23 4.73
C ILE A 44 15.73 -2.25 3.51
N ALA A 45 16.10 -3.44 3.01
CA ALA A 45 16.94 -3.59 1.83
C ALA A 45 16.26 -3.00 0.58
N SER A 46 14.94 -3.18 0.43
CA SER A 46 14.16 -2.62 -0.67
C SER A 46 14.13 -1.10 -0.66
N ILE A 47 13.92 -0.48 0.50
CA ILE A 47 13.90 0.98 0.63
C ILE A 47 15.30 1.55 0.31
N ARG A 48 16.37 0.97 0.86
CA ARG A 48 17.75 1.40 0.57
C ARG A 48 18.04 1.37 -0.93
N ARG A 49 17.79 0.23 -1.58
CA ARG A 49 17.98 0.10 -3.03
C ARG A 49 17.19 1.13 -3.83
N ASN A 50 15.97 1.50 -3.40
CA ASN A 50 15.22 2.53 -4.11
C ASN A 50 15.84 3.92 -3.95
N LEU A 51 16.34 4.25 -2.75
CA LEU A 51 17.04 5.52 -2.51
C LEU A 51 18.32 5.63 -3.35
N ASP A 52 19.05 4.52 -3.50
CA ASP A 52 20.32 4.48 -4.23
C ASP A 52 20.13 4.43 -5.76
N ASP A 53 19.23 3.56 -6.23
CA ASP A 53 19.24 3.12 -7.63
C ASP A 53 17.99 3.55 -8.42
N ARG A 54 16.95 4.10 -7.78
CA ARG A 54 15.63 4.33 -8.42
C ARG A 54 15.15 5.78 -8.25
N PRO A 55 15.65 6.73 -9.06
CA PRO A 55 15.32 8.15 -8.92
C PRO A 55 13.85 8.50 -9.16
N PHE A 56 13.09 7.62 -9.84
CA PHE A 56 11.65 7.76 -10.03
C PHE A 56 10.83 7.27 -8.83
N VAL A 57 11.47 6.71 -7.80
CA VAL A 57 10.83 6.24 -6.58
C VAL A 57 11.11 7.25 -5.46
N HIS A 58 10.06 7.88 -4.96
CA HIS A 58 10.15 8.88 -3.91
C HIS A 58 9.61 8.32 -2.61
N HIS A 59 10.48 8.28 -1.61
CA HIS A 59 10.13 7.92 -0.24
C HIS A 59 9.99 9.20 0.59
N LEU A 60 8.82 9.40 1.19
CA LEU A 60 8.47 10.59 1.96
C LEU A 60 8.11 10.21 3.40
N LYS A 61 8.51 11.05 4.34
CA LYS A 61 8.19 10.95 5.77
C LYS A 61 7.46 12.20 6.24
N VAL A 62 6.50 12.02 7.14
CA VAL A 62 5.88 13.10 7.91
C VAL A 62 6.49 13.10 9.29
N ILE A 63 7.03 14.24 9.71
CA ILE A 63 7.64 14.40 11.03
C ILE A 63 6.88 15.41 11.88
N ASP A 64 6.96 15.24 13.20
CA ASP A 64 6.56 16.24 14.18
C ASP A 64 7.81 16.89 14.83
N PRO A 65 8.17 18.12 14.41
CA PRO A 65 9.31 18.83 15.00
C PRO A 65 9.14 19.16 16.47
N ALA A 66 7.89 19.22 16.97
CA ALA A 66 7.63 19.46 18.37
C ALA A 66 7.94 18.23 19.25
N ASN A 67 8.06 17.05 18.63
CA ASN A 67 8.35 15.79 19.31
C ASN A 67 9.66 15.16 18.81
N ASN A 68 10.77 15.89 18.92
CA ASN A 68 12.12 15.39 18.58
C ASN A 68 12.22 14.82 17.14
N ASP A 69 11.58 15.48 16.18
CA ASP A 69 11.51 15.05 14.78
C ASP A 69 10.96 13.60 14.62
N GLU A 70 10.04 13.17 15.49
CA GLU A 70 9.40 11.84 15.41
C GLU A 70 8.73 11.65 14.05
N ILE A 71 8.99 10.50 13.41
CA ILE A 71 8.36 10.12 12.16
C ILE A 71 6.99 9.51 12.44
N LEU A 72 5.93 10.21 12.04
CA LEU A 72 4.55 9.80 12.28
C LEU A 72 3.93 9.04 11.11
N ALA A 73 4.37 9.32 9.88
CA ALA A 73 3.84 8.67 8.69
C ALA A 73 4.90 8.51 7.62
N TYR A 74 4.67 7.52 6.75
CA TYR A 74 5.55 7.16 5.66
C TYR A 74 4.74 6.89 4.39
N ALA A 75 5.23 7.41 3.26
CA ALA A 75 4.62 7.20 1.96
C ALA A 75 5.69 6.85 0.92
N LYS A 76 5.30 6.03 -0.06
CA LYS A 76 6.11 5.70 -1.24
C LYS A 76 5.33 6.09 -2.50
N TRP A 77 5.98 6.84 -3.36
CA TRP A 77 5.47 7.24 -4.67
C TRP A 77 6.41 6.71 -5.75
N GLU A 78 5.84 6.29 -6.88
CA GLU A 78 6.61 5.95 -8.07
C GLU A 78 6.09 6.82 -9.21
N ILE A 79 6.94 7.67 -9.79
CA ILE A 79 6.58 8.66 -10.80
C ILE A 79 7.29 8.31 -12.10
N TYR A 80 6.55 7.75 -13.05
CA TYR A 80 7.09 7.36 -14.36
C TYR A 80 6.70 8.40 -15.40
N GLN A 81 7.67 9.14 -15.94
CA GLN A 81 7.41 10.22 -16.92
C GLN A 81 6.71 9.69 -18.18
N ASP A 82 7.16 8.54 -18.68
CA ASP A 82 6.62 7.91 -19.90
C ASP A 82 5.58 6.81 -19.59
N GLY A 83 5.08 6.78 -18.35
CA GLY A 83 4.24 5.68 -17.88
C GLY A 83 5.03 4.42 -17.52
N ARG A 84 4.31 3.41 -17.01
CA ARG A 84 4.91 2.16 -16.52
C ARG A 84 5.16 1.19 -17.67
N SER A 85 6.43 0.86 -17.93
CA SER A 85 6.80 -0.14 -18.95
C SER A 85 6.35 -1.57 -18.61
N ASP A 86 6.11 -1.86 -17.33
CA ASP A 86 5.63 -3.16 -16.85
C ASP A 86 4.11 -3.28 -16.80
N GLN A 87 3.36 -2.28 -17.31
CA GLN A 87 1.91 -2.23 -17.18
C GLN A 87 1.20 -3.46 -17.75
N ASP A 88 1.69 -4.02 -18.86
CA ASP A 88 1.11 -5.23 -19.44
C ASP A 88 1.44 -6.50 -18.65
N ALA A 89 2.58 -6.53 -17.96
CA ALA A 89 2.92 -7.61 -17.05
C ALA A 89 2.03 -7.61 -15.81
N LEU A 90 1.62 -6.44 -15.32
CA LEU A 90 0.71 -6.30 -14.17
C LEU A 90 -0.72 -6.77 -14.46
N LYS A 91 -1.13 -6.76 -15.74
CA LYS A 91 -2.43 -7.31 -16.18
C LYS A 91 -2.44 -8.84 -16.19
N GLN A 92 -1.27 -9.48 -16.14
CA GLN A 92 -1.20 -10.94 -16.17
C GLN A 92 -1.69 -11.53 -14.85
N PRO A 93 -2.37 -12.69 -14.88
CA PRO A 93 -2.78 -13.37 -13.65
C PRO A 93 -1.59 -13.66 -12.73
N MET A 94 -1.85 -13.67 -11.42
CA MET A 94 -0.87 -14.13 -10.44
C MET A 94 -0.46 -15.57 -10.77
N LYS A 95 0.85 -15.85 -10.68
CA LYS A 95 1.36 -17.23 -10.81
C LYS A 95 0.74 -18.11 -9.72
N GLU A 96 0.34 -19.33 -10.07
CA GLU A 96 -0.36 -20.25 -9.15
C GLU A 96 0.47 -20.54 -7.89
N ALA A 97 1.79 -20.68 -8.04
CA ALA A 97 2.73 -20.84 -6.91
C ALA A 97 2.69 -19.66 -5.92
N SER A 98 2.40 -18.45 -6.39
CA SER A 98 2.25 -17.27 -5.54
C SER A 98 0.86 -17.17 -4.89
N LYS A 99 -0.15 -17.84 -5.46
CA LYS A 99 -1.48 -17.96 -4.86
C LYS A 99 -1.50 -18.99 -3.74
N SER A 100 -0.82 -20.13 -3.94
CA SER A 100 -0.76 -21.22 -2.95
C SER A 100 0.10 -20.87 -1.74
N ALA A 101 1.15 -20.08 -1.93
CA ALA A 101 2.01 -19.60 -0.85
C ALA A 101 1.38 -18.49 0.01
N ASP A 102 0.21 -17.99 -0.37
CA ASP A 102 -0.43 -16.87 0.32
C ASP A 102 -1.86 -17.22 0.72
N GLN A 103 -2.13 -17.26 2.02
CA GLN A 103 -3.46 -17.57 2.55
C GLN A 103 -4.57 -16.61 2.06
N HIS A 104 -4.21 -15.44 1.52
CA HIS A 104 -5.11 -14.45 0.93
C HIS A 104 -4.93 -14.31 -0.59
N GLY A 105 -4.22 -15.24 -1.25
CA GLY A 105 -3.88 -15.15 -2.68
C GLY A 105 -5.13 -15.04 -3.56
N ARG A 106 -6.19 -15.77 -3.19
CA ARG A 106 -7.51 -15.69 -3.86
C ARG A 106 -8.19 -14.33 -3.70
N LEU A 107 -8.11 -13.72 -2.51
CA LEU A 107 -8.70 -12.39 -2.27
C LEU A 107 -7.97 -11.31 -3.07
N ARG A 108 -6.65 -11.40 -3.19
CA ARG A 108 -5.85 -10.47 -4.00
C ARG A 108 -6.07 -10.65 -5.49
N GLU A 109 -6.25 -11.88 -5.95
CA GLU A 109 -6.67 -12.14 -7.33
C GLU A 109 -8.04 -11.53 -7.61
N ALA A 110 -9.02 -11.70 -6.71
CA ALA A 110 -10.32 -11.06 -6.84
C ALA A 110 -10.24 -9.52 -6.85
N ALA A 111 -9.40 -8.93 -5.99
CA ALA A 111 -9.14 -7.49 -6.00
C ALA A 111 -8.49 -7.03 -7.30
N ARG A 112 -7.47 -7.76 -7.81
CA ARG A 112 -6.85 -7.49 -9.12
C ARG A 112 -7.92 -7.49 -10.21
N ASP A 113 -8.73 -8.54 -10.29
CA ASP A 113 -9.76 -8.68 -11.32
C ASP A 113 -10.77 -7.54 -11.27
N TYR A 114 -11.19 -7.14 -10.05
CA TYR A 114 -12.02 -5.97 -9.85
C TYR A 114 -11.36 -4.70 -10.39
N PHE A 115 -10.11 -4.42 -10.02
CA PHE A 115 -9.42 -3.21 -10.47
C PHE A 115 -9.13 -3.22 -11.97
N CYS A 116 -8.69 -4.34 -12.55
CA CYS A 116 -8.44 -4.46 -13.99
C CYS A 116 -9.71 -4.25 -14.81
N THR A 117 -10.83 -4.83 -14.39
CA THR A 117 -12.13 -4.71 -15.09
C THR A 117 -12.68 -3.29 -15.01
N ASN A 118 -12.47 -2.61 -13.88
CA ASN A 118 -13.05 -1.30 -13.62
C ASN A 118 -12.07 -0.13 -13.85
N ASN A 119 -10.81 -0.38 -14.21
CA ASN A 119 -9.78 0.67 -14.26
C ASN A 119 -10.17 1.85 -15.16
N TRP A 120 -10.86 1.60 -16.27
CA TRP A 120 -11.35 2.64 -17.18
C TRP A 120 -12.49 3.49 -16.58
N ARG A 121 -13.35 2.90 -15.73
CA ARG A 121 -14.38 3.62 -14.95
C ARG A 121 -13.77 4.38 -13.78
N LEU A 122 -12.71 3.84 -13.19
CA LEU A 122 -12.02 4.40 -12.03
C LEU A 122 -11.05 5.52 -12.43
N ALA A 123 -10.47 5.50 -13.63
CA ALA A 123 -9.60 6.56 -14.16
C ALA A 123 -10.35 7.87 -14.48
N THR A 124 -11.68 7.82 -14.60
CA THR A 124 -12.53 8.98 -14.93
C THR A 124 -13.13 9.67 -13.71
N ARG A 125 -12.96 9.13 -12.49
CA ARG A 125 -13.50 9.72 -11.24
C ARG A 125 -12.57 9.55 -10.04
N PRO A 126 -12.40 10.58 -9.18
CA PRO A 126 -11.55 10.48 -7.99
C PRO A 126 -12.07 9.39 -7.02
N HIS A 127 -11.22 8.39 -6.80
CA HIS A 127 -11.54 7.08 -6.22
C HIS A 127 -12.04 7.13 -4.76
N LEU A 128 -11.78 8.22 -4.04
CA LEU A 128 -12.15 8.36 -2.63
C LEU A 128 -13.64 8.58 -2.40
N ARG A 129 -14.39 9.03 -3.42
CA ARG A 129 -15.81 9.34 -3.24
C ARG A 129 -16.69 8.09 -3.29
N GLU A 130 -16.52 7.21 -4.27
CA GLU A 130 -17.40 6.04 -4.44
C GLU A 130 -17.14 4.92 -3.42
N PHE A 131 -15.88 4.70 -3.01
CA PHE A 131 -15.58 3.69 -1.98
C PHE A 131 -16.24 4.03 -0.63
N MET A 132 -16.22 5.31 -0.22
CA MET A 132 -16.90 5.75 1.01
C MET A 132 -18.43 5.71 0.91
N TYR A 133 -19.00 5.82 -0.29
CA TYR A 133 -20.45 5.72 -0.49
C TYR A 133 -20.95 4.28 -0.43
N LEU A 134 -20.19 3.32 -0.95
CA LEU A 134 -20.55 1.90 -0.87
C LEU A 134 -20.47 1.37 0.57
N SER A 135 -19.49 1.81 1.36
CA SER A 135 -19.39 1.46 2.78
C SER A 135 -20.52 2.03 3.67
N ARG A 136 -21.29 3.02 3.18
CA ARG A 136 -22.44 3.58 3.91
C ARG A 136 -23.77 2.89 3.61
N HIS A 137 -23.83 2.03 2.59
CA HIS A 137 -25.10 1.42 2.15
C HIS A 137 -25.28 -0.06 2.52
N ASP A 138 -24.27 -0.74 3.05
CA ASP A 138 -24.34 -2.17 3.42
C ASP A 138 -24.42 -2.46 4.93
N CYS A 139 -24.68 -1.45 5.77
CA CYS A 139 -25.25 -1.71 7.10
C CYS A 139 -26.78 -1.82 7.00
N LYS A 140 -27.27 -2.85 6.29
CA LYS A 140 -28.63 -3.36 6.50
C LYS A 140 -28.54 -4.49 7.51
N THR A 141 -29.20 -4.26 8.64
CA THR A 141 -29.48 -5.15 9.76
C THR A 141 -29.56 -6.64 9.38
N PRO A 142 -28.95 -7.56 10.16
CA PRO A 142 -29.22 -8.97 10.01
C PRO A 142 -30.68 -9.25 10.42
N GLY A 143 -31.49 -9.71 9.46
CA GLY A 143 -32.81 -10.28 9.74
C GLY A 143 -32.68 -11.59 10.53
N PRO A 144 -33.73 -12.00 11.27
CA PRO A 144 -33.61 -13.10 12.21
C PRO A 144 -33.42 -14.44 11.48
N LEU A 145 -32.43 -15.20 11.94
CA LEU A 145 -32.28 -16.62 11.64
C LEU A 145 -33.53 -17.36 12.12
N ARG A 146 -34.27 -17.97 11.20
CA ARG A 146 -35.24 -19.01 11.53
C ARG A 146 -34.50 -20.34 11.58
N LEU A 147 -34.58 -21.00 12.74
CA LEU A 147 -34.26 -22.41 12.96
C LEU A 147 -35.17 -23.31 12.11
#